data_AF-A0A6G2W041-F1
#
_entry.id   AF-A0A6G2W041-F1
#
_cell.length_a   1.000
_cell.length_b   1.000
_cell.length_c   1.000
_cell.angle_alpha   90.00
_cell.angle_beta   90.00
_cell.angle_gamma   90.00
#
_symmetry.space_group_name_H-M   'P 1'
#
loop_
_entity.id
_entity.type
_entity.pdbx_description
1 polymer ?
#
loop_
_entity_poly.entity_id
_entity_poly.type
_entity_poly.pdbx_seq_one_letter_code
_entity_poly.pdbx_strand_id
1 'polypeptide(L)'
;GKETVQNILALRFANTMFEPIWNRSFVDHVQITMAEDIGIGGRAGYYDGIGAARDVIQNHLLQLMALTAMEEPASFGADALAAEKEKVLGAVRLPKDLGRSTVRGQYAAGWQGGQKVTGYLEEDGIDPKSKTDT
;
A
#
# COMPACT_ATOMS: atom_id res chain seq x y z
N GLY A 1 12.83 9.86 2.04
CA GLY A 1 11.88 8.80 2.41
C GLY A 1 11.48 8.99 3.85
N LYS A 2 10.22 8.70 4.20
CA LYS A 2 9.74 8.84 5.59
C LYS A 2 10.63 8.00 6.52
N GLU A 3 11.00 8.55 7.66
CA GLU A 3 11.93 7.97 8.66
C GLU A 3 11.53 6.54 9.08
N THR A 4 10.23 6.26 9.10
CA THR A 4 9.66 4.93 9.41
C THR A 4 10.03 3.84 8.39
N VAL A 5 10.28 4.20 7.12
CA VAL A 5 10.68 3.23 6.08
C VAL A 5 12.13 2.78 6.26
N GLN A 6 13.00 3.69 6.71
CA GLN A 6 14.39 3.36 7.02
C GLN A 6 14.49 2.51 8.29
N ASN A 7 13.58 2.70 9.25
CA ASN A 7 13.49 1.88 10.45
C ASN A 7 13.18 0.40 10.17
N ILE A 8 12.50 0.07 9.06
CA ILE A 8 12.25 -1.33 8.68
C ILE A 8 13.56 -2.07 8.41
N LEU A 9 14.52 -1.42 7.74
CA LEU A 9 15.82 -2.03 7.44
C LEU A 9 16.64 -2.27 8.71
N ALA A 10 16.66 -1.28 9.61
CA ALA A 10 17.29 -1.41 10.91
C ALA A 10 16.63 -2.53 11.74
N LEU A 11 15.30 -2.59 11.77
CA LEU A 11 14.57 -3.63 12.50
C LEU A 11 14.90 -5.04 11.98
N ARG A 12 14.91 -5.23 10.66
CA ARG A 12 15.08 -6.56 10.05
C ARG A 12 16.52 -7.08 10.07
N PHE A 13 17.50 -6.20 9.85
CA PHE A 13 18.88 -6.64 9.61
C PHE A 13 19.89 -6.20 10.68
N ALA A 14 19.56 -5.19 11.49
CA ALA A 14 20.43 -4.80 12.61
C ALA A 14 20.10 -5.52 13.93
N ASN A 15 19.04 -6.34 13.96
CA ASN A 15 18.58 -7.05 15.15
C ASN A 15 18.66 -8.57 14.97
N THR A 16 19.65 -9.18 15.60
CA THR A 16 19.88 -10.64 15.58
C THR A 16 18.72 -11.47 16.16
N MET A 17 17.81 -10.85 16.92
CA MET A 17 16.62 -11.51 17.44
C MET A 17 15.50 -11.66 16.41
N PHE A 18 15.38 -10.74 15.44
CA PHE A 18 14.25 -10.71 14.51
C PHE A 18 14.52 -11.47 13.22
N GLU A 19 15.76 -11.47 12.73
CA GLU A 19 16.13 -12.17 11.49
C GLU A 19 15.75 -13.67 11.49
N PRO A 20 16.02 -14.45 12.56
CA PRO A 20 15.74 -15.89 12.54
C PRO A 20 14.25 -16.24 12.49
N ILE A 21 13.38 -15.32 12.94
CA ILE A 21 11.94 -15.53 13.00
C ILE A 21 11.19 -14.86 11.84
N TRP A 22 11.87 -14.08 10.99
CA TRP A 22 11.23 -13.39 9.88
C TRP A 22 11.10 -14.28 8.63
N ASN A 23 10.38 -15.39 8.77
CA ASN A 23 10.12 -16.33 7.68
C ASN A 23 8.81 -17.09 7.87
N ARG A 24 8.37 -17.82 6.83
CA ARG A 24 7.10 -18.58 6.79
C ARG A 24 6.92 -19.63 7.90
N SER A 25 7.98 -19.98 8.64
CA SER A 25 7.89 -20.95 9.73
C SER A 25 7.36 -20.32 11.03
N PHE A 26 7.46 -18.99 11.14
CA PHE A 26 7.09 -18.23 12.34
C PHE A 26 6.11 -17.09 12.05
N VAL A 27 6.09 -16.55 10.82
CA VAL A 27 5.16 -15.51 10.38
C VAL A 27 3.99 -16.16 9.65
N ASP A 28 2.80 -16.03 10.23
CA ASP A 28 1.54 -16.48 9.63
C ASP A 28 1.11 -15.57 8.46
N HIS A 29 1.05 -14.25 8.70
CA HIS A 29 0.77 -13.27 7.66
C HIS A 29 1.39 -11.90 7.98
N VAL A 30 1.47 -11.06 6.95
CA VAL A 30 1.89 -9.65 7.05
C VAL A 30 0.75 -8.79 6.56
N GLN A 31 0.35 -7.80 7.36
CA GLN A 31 -0.66 -6.81 6.99
C GLN A 31 0.00 -5.43 6.86
N ILE A 32 -0.23 -4.77 5.72
CA ILE A 32 0.20 -3.39 5.48
C ILE A 32 -1.06 -2.56 5.31
N THR A 33 -1.25 -1.58 6.19
CA THR A 33 -2.43 -0.70 6.17
C THR A 33 -1.99 0.73 5.91
N MET A 34 -2.63 1.35 4.93
CA MET A 34 -2.63 2.80 4.73
C MET A 34 -4.08 3.24 4.79
N ALA A 35 -4.39 4.17 5.67
CA ALA A 35 -5.71 4.75 5.84
C ALA A 35 -5.57 6.26 5.92
N GLU A 36 -6.51 6.96 5.29
CA GLU A 36 -6.60 8.41 5.29
C GLU A 36 -7.94 8.79 5.92
N ASP A 37 -7.95 9.88 6.67
CA ASP A 37 -9.14 10.47 7.28
C ASP A 37 -9.66 11.65 6.46
N ILE A 38 -9.29 11.75 5.19
CA ILE A 38 -9.73 12.79 4.28
C ILE A 38 -10.37 12.16 3.04
N GLY A 39 -11.40 12.81 2.52
CA GLY A 39 -11.94 12.49 1.19
C GLY A 39 -10.97 12.92 0.07
N ILE A 40 -11.41 12.81 -1.18
CA ILE A 40 -10.59 13.21 -2.33
C ILE A 40 -10.31 14.72 -2.39
N GLY A 41 -11.14 15.51 -1.69
CA GLY A 41 -11.06 16.97 -1.69
C GLY A 41 -11.10 17.55 -3.12
N GLY A 42 -10.28 18.57 -3.38
CA GLY A 42 -10.21 19.22 -4.69
C GLY A 42 -9.53 18.42 -5.81
N ARG A 43 -9.22 17.13 -5.60
CA ARG A 43 -8.52 16.29 -6.60
C ARG A 43 -9.45 15.53 -7.55
N ALA A 44 -10.75 15.83 -7.55
CA ALA A 44 -11.77 15.09 -8.30
C ALA A 44 -11.37 14.73 -9.74
N GLY A 45 -11.00 15.74 -10.56
CA GLY A 45 -10.63 15.52 -11.96
C GLY A 45 -9.31 14.77 -12.21
N TYR A 46 -8.43 14.66 -11.19
CA TYR A 46 -7.22 13.84 -11.27
C TYR A 46 -7.47 12.43 -10.76
N TYR A 47 -8.19 12.30 -9.65
CA TYR A 47 -8.37 11.04 -8.94
C TYR A 47 -9.32 10.09 -9.69
N ASP A 48 -10.37 10.63 -10.32
CA ASP A 48 -11.32 9.82 -11.08
C ASP A 48 -10.64 9.16 -12.29
N GLY A 49 -10.77 7.83 -12.41
CA GLY A 49 -10.06 7.00 -13.38
C GLY A 49 -8.69 6.48 -12.91
N ILE A 50 -8.07 7.11 -11.89
CA ILE A 50 -6.83 6.63 -11.27
C ILE A 50 -7.15 5.62 -10.16
N GLY A 51 -7.90 6.06 -9.14
CA GLY A 51 -8.30 5.29 -7.96
C GLY A 51 -7.17 4.95 -6.98
N ALA A 52 -7.53 4.48 -5.79
CA ALA A 52 -6.58 4.11 -4.72
C ALA A 52 -5.54 3.08 -5.19
N ALA A 53 -5.94 2.13 -6.04
CA ALA A 53 -5.05 1.12 -6.59
C ALA A 53 -3.80 1.71 -7.29
N ARG A 54 -3.95 2.83 -8.01
CA ARG A 54 -2.84 3.48 -8.71
C ARG A 54 -2.25 4.65 -7.94
N ASP A 55 -3.05 5.36 -7.14
CA ASP A 55 -2.58 6.51 -6.37
C ASP A 55 -1.61 6.08 -5.25
N VAL A 56 -1.92 4.96 -4.55
CA VAL A 56 -1.16 4.55 -3.36
C VAL A 56 -0.72 3.08 -3.34
N ILE A 57 -1.51 2.15 -3.88
CA ILE A 57 -1.17 0.72 -3.77
C ILE A 57 0.04 0.38 -4.66
N GLN A 58 -0.04 0.71 -5.94
CA GLN A 58 0.99 0.38 -6.94
C GLN A 58 2.37 0.96 -6.60
N ASN A 59 2.42 2.13 -5.97
CA ASN A 59 3.65 2.79 -5.59
C ASN A 59 4.00 2.50 -4.12
N HIS A 60 3.33 3.09 -3.14
CA HIS A 60 3.74 3.13 -1.75
C HIS A 60 3.63 1.76 -1.09
N LEU A 61 2.50 1.08 -1.21
CA LEU A 61 2.29 -0.19 -0.52
C LEU A 61 3.15 -1.31 -1.13
N LEU A 62 3.32 -1.34 -2.47
CA LEU A 62 4.24 -2.30 -3.10
C LEU A 62 5.70 -2.06 -2.70
N GLN A 63 6.11 -0.80 -2.54
CA GLN A 63 7.47 -0.49 -2.06
C GLN A 63 7.67 -0.92 -0.60
N LEU A 64 6.68 -0.72 0.27
CA LEU A 64 6.71 -1.22 1.65
C LEU A 64 6.72 -2.74 1.70
N MET A 65 5.90 -3.42 0.89
CA MET A 65 5.90 -4.88 0.76
C MET A 65 7.28 -5.38 0.34
N ALA A 66 7.90 -4.76 -0.66
CA ALA A 66 9.24 -5.15 -1.13
C ALA A 66 10.28 -5.02 0.00
N LEU A 67 10.31 -3.90 0.72
CA LEU A 67 11.23 -3.71 1.85
C LEU A 67 10.97 -4.68 3.02
N THR A 68 9.71 -5.05 3.22
CA THR A 68 9.28 -5.95 4.30
C THR A 68 9.62 -7.41 4.00
N ALA A 69 9.66 -7.82 2.73
CA ALA A 69 9.85 -9.22 2.33
C ALA A 69 11.22 -9.54 1.73
N MET A 70 12.03 -8.53 1.38
CA MET A 70 13.34 -8.76 0.74
C MET A 70 14.35 -9.47 1.64
N GLU A 71 15.36 -10.11 1.06
CA GLU A 71 16.47 -10.66 1.85
C GLU A 71 17.41 -9.53 2.34
N GLU A 72 18.37 -9.87 3.19
CA GLU A 72 19.43 -8.92 3.55
C GLU A 72 20.23 -8.56 2.28
N PRO A 73 20.34 -7.27 1.94
CA PRO A 73 21.08 -6.85 0.75
C PRO A 73 22.58 -7.00 0.98
N ALA A 74 23.35 -7.23 -0.09
CA ALA A 74 24.81 -7.30 -0.01
C ALA A 74 25.48 -6.02 0.54
N SER A 75 24.76 -4.89 0.47
CA SER A 75 25.11 -3.64 1.14
C SER A 75 23.87 -2.75 1.26
N PHE A 76 23.94 -1.69 2.08
CA PHE A 76 22.88 -0.68 2.15
C PHE A 76 22.97 0.40 1.05
N GLY A 77 23.77 0.15 0.00
CA GLY A 77 23.81 0.99 -1.19
C GLY A 77 22.50 0.91 -2.00
N ALA A 78 22.18 1.97 -2.74
CA ALA A 78 20.91 2.08 -3.47
C ALA A 78 20.70 0.91 -4.46
N ASP A 79 21.73 0.51 -5.19
CA ASP A 79 21.65 -0.55 -6.20
C ASP A 79 21.41 -1.92 -5.57
N ALA A 80 22.07 -2.22 -4.45
CA ALA A 80 21.88 -3.48 -3.73
C ALA A 80 20.47 -3.57 -3.12
N LEU A 81 19.95 -2.46 -2.58
CA LEU A 81 18.58 -2.38 -2.10
C LEU A 81 17.56 -2.52 -3.23
N ALA A 82 17.82 -1.90 -4.39
CA ALA A 82 16.95 -2.01 -5.55
C ALA A 82 16.88 -3.46 -6.05
N ALA A 83 18.02 -4.14 -6.15
CA ALA A 83 18.10 -5.53 -6.59
C ALA A 83 17.27 -6.48 -5.69
N GLU A 84 17.37 -6.34 -4.37
CA GLU A 84 16.59 -7.20 -3.45
C GLU A 84 15.08 -6.88 -3.48
N LYS A 85 14.70 -5.61 -3.69
CA LYS A 85 13.29 -5.25 -3.90
C LYS A 85 12.75 -5.79 -5.22
N GLU A 86 13.53 -5.72 -6.30
CA GLU A 86 13.16 -6.28 -7.61
C GLU A 86 12.97 -7.78 -7.55
N LYS A 87 13.85 -8.50 -6.82
CA LYS A 87 13.72 -9.93 -6.57
C LYS A 87 12.40 -10.29 -5.89
N VAL A 88 11.98 -9.52 -4.88
CA VAL A 88 10.66 -9.72 -4.25
C VAL A 88 9.54 -9.49 -5.24
N LEU A 89 9.54 -8.35 -5.93
CA LEU A 89 8.47 -8.00 -6.87
C LEU A 89 8.36 -9.03 -8.02
N GLY A 90 9.50 -9.54 -8.52
CA GLY A 90 9.54 -10.61 -9.52
C GLY A 90 9.07 -11.97 -9.01
N ALA A 91 9.09 -12.20 -7.69
CA ALA A 91 8.59 -13.43 -7.08
C ALA A 91 7.08 -13.40 -6.77
N VAL A 92 6.43 -12.23 -6.89
CA VAL A 92 4.98 -12.09 -6.65
C VAL A 92 4.20 -12.93 -7.65
N ARG A 93 3.26 -13.73 -7.15
CA ARG A 93 2.34 -14.53 -7.97
C ARG A 93 0.95 -13.95 -7.88
N LEU A 94 0.42 -13.51 -9.01
CA LEU A 94 -0.97 -13.07 -9.10
C LEU A 94 -1.88 -14.30 -9.26
N PRO A 95 -2.96 -14.42 -8.48
CA PRO A 95 -3.96 -15.47 -8.70
C PRO A 95 -4.63 -15.27 -10.07
N LYS A 96 -5.07 -16.37 -10.70
CA LYS A 96 -5.79 -16.32 -11.98
C LYS A 96 -7.07 -15.47 -11.89
N ASP A 97 -7.72 -15.51 -10.73
CA ASP A 97 -8.90 -14.72 -10.42
C ASP A 97 -8.57 -13.72 -9.31
N LEU A 98 -8.19 -12.51 -9.72
CA LEU A 98 -7.89 -11.41 -8.81
C LEU A 98 -9.12 -10.93 -8.03
N GLY A 99 -10.32 -11.08 -8.59
CA GLY A 99 -11.56 -10.62 -7.96
C GLY A 99 -11.91 -11.41 -6.69
N ARG A 100 -11.40 -12.63 -6.54
CA ARG A 100 -11.59 -13.43 -5.31
C ARG A 100 -10.69 -13.01 -4.16
N SER A 101 -9.60 -12.28 -4.44
CA SER A 101 -8.61 -11.88 -3.44
C SER A 101 -8.52 -10.37 -3.28
N THR A 102 -9.38 -9.61 -3.97
CA THR A 102 -9.40 -8.15 -3.90
C THR A 102 -10.81 -7.66 -3.63
N VAL A 103 -10.91 -6.57 -2.90
CA VAL A 103 -12.16 -5.85 -2.65
C VAL A 103 -11.89 -4.39 -2.99
N ARG A 104 -12.79 -3.78 -3.76
CA ARG A 104 -12.77 -2.35 -4.04
C ARG A 104 -13.94 -1.69 -3.33
N GLY A 105 -13.65 -0.61 -2.63
CA GLY A 105 -14.64 0.24 -1.99
C GLY A 105 -14.78 1.56 -2.72
N GLN A 106 -15.89 2.24 -2.46
CA GLN A 106 -16.10 3.64 -2.79
C GLN A 106 -16.82 4.25 -1.60
N TYR A 107 -16.23 5.26 -0.95
CA TYR A 107 -16.85 5.84 0.25
C TYR A 107 -18.17 6.55 -0.11
N ALA A 108 -19.15 6.42 0.78
CA ALA A 108 -20.45 7.04 0.68
C ALA A 108 -20.60 8.16 1.71
N ALA A 109 -21.65 8.97 1.56
CA ALA A 109 -21.96 10.01 2.53
C ALA A 109 -22.11 9.42 3.94
N GLY A 110 -21.63 10.14 4.94
CA GLY A 110 -21.53 9.60 6.30
C GLY A 110 -21.17 10.65 7.35
N TRP A 111 -20.67 10.17 8.47
CA TRP A 111 -20.19 10.99 9.58
C TRP A 111 -18.72 10.70 9.85
N GLN A 112 -17.92 11.75 9.91
CA GLN A 112 -16.51 11.68 10.24
C GLN A 112 -16.18 12.76 11.27
N GLY A 113 -15.64 12.38 12.43
CA GLY A 113 -15.31 13.33 13.50
C GLY A 113 -16.51 14.17 13.98
N GLY A 114 -17.75 13.67 13.85
CA GLY A 114 -18.96 14.41 14.19
C GLY A 114 -19.42 15.42 13.12
N GLN A 115 -18.78 15.47 11.96
CA GLN A 115 -19.21 16.26 10.81
C GLN A 115 -19.81 15.37 9.74
N LYS A 116 -20.86 15.86 9.07
CA LYS A 116 -21.45 15.18 7.91
C LYS A 116 -20.54 15.37 6.71
N VAL A 117 -20.11 14.28 6.10
CA VAL A 117 -19.27 14.26 4.91
C VAL A 117 -20.05 13.73 3.72
N THR A 118 -19.71 14.21 2.53
CA THR A 118 -20.35 13.82 1.27
C THR A 118 -19.79 12.49 0.77
N GLY A 119 -20.54 11.78 -0.08
CA GLY A 119 -20.06 10.56 -0.75
C GLY A 119 -19.23 10.88 -1.99
N TYR A 120 -18.39 9.94 -2.44
CA TYR A 120 -17.51 10.16 -3.59
C TYR A 120 -18.25 10.62 -4.85
N LEU A 121 -19.40 10.02 -5.15
CA LEU A 121 -20.24 10.37 -6.32
C LEU A 121 -20.99 11.70 -6.17
N GLU A 122 -20.98 12.29 -4.97
CA GLU A 122 -21.59 13.59 -4.65
C GLU A 122 -20.55 14.71 -4.58
N GLU A 123 -19.25 14.39 -4.74
CA GLU A 123 -18.17 15.39 -4.80
C GLU A 123 -18.24 16.19 -6.10
N ASP A 124 -17.89 17.49 -6.01
CA ASP A 124 -17.89 18.36 -7.18
C ASP A 124 -16.86 17.89 -8.22
N GLY A 125 -17.28 17.81 -9.48
CA GLY A 125 -16.44 17.34 -10.58
C GLY A 125 -16.28 15.82 -10.73
N ILE A 126 -17.01 15.00 -9.94
CA ILE A 126 -17.07 13.53 -10.14
C ILE A 126 -18.28 13.16 -11.01
N ASP A 127 -18.08 12.22 -11.94
CA ASP A 127 -19.20 11.61 -12.68
C ASP A 127 -20.06 10.78 -11.69
N PRO A 128 -21.37 11.06 -11.54
CA PRO A 128 -22.27 10.27 -10.68
C PRO A 128 -22.36 8.79 -11.04
N LYS A 129 -21.83 8.38 -12.20
CA LYS A 129 -21.73 6.98 -12.66
C LYS A 129 -20.32 6.39 -12.54
N SER A 130 -19.39 7.11 -11.91
CA SER A 130 -18.01 6.66 -11.73
C SER A 130 -17.96 5.32 -10.96
N LYS A 131 -16.99 4.49 -11.35
CA LYS A 131 -16.69 3.20 -10.70
C LYS A 131 -15.28 3.18 -10.09
N THR A 132 -14.69 4.36 -9.91
CA THR A 132 -13.35 4.53 -9.34
C THR A 132 -13.35 4.13 -7.87
N ASP A 133 -12.36 3.34 -7.47
CA ASP A 133 -12.14 2.94 -6.07
C ASP A 133 -11.49 4.06 -5.26
N THR A 134 -11.85 4.13 -3.97
CA THR A 134 -11.33 5.07 -2.98
C THR A 134 -10.76 4.35 -1.78
#